data_AF-A0A1G1K1I3-F1
#
_entry.id   AF-A0A1G1K1I3-F1
#
_cell.length_a   1.000
_cell.length_b   1.000
_cell.length_c   1.000
_cell.angle_alpha   90.00
_cell.angle_beta   90.00
_cell.angle_gamma   90.00
#
_symmetry.space_group_name_H-M   'P 1'
#
loop_
_entity.id
_entity.type
_entity.pdbx_description
1 polymer ?
#
loop_
_entity_poly.entity_id
_entity_poly.type
_entity_poly.pdbx_seq_one_letter_code
_entity_poly.pdbx_strand_id
1 'polypeptide(L)'
;MNSIKKVWSGIKTNPKTVREFGFILAGVLCFLPLVANLLGMLFAKKSFHYWMGWPLLGICAFTVNLFLPSLMAIIYQVAMFISYGISFVVMRVILGILFYLVFSPLSIIMRLAGKDLLDQKIDPLASSYWKKKPPKPLREQYERLF
;
A
#
# COMPACT_ATOMS: atom_id res chain seq x y z
N MET A 1 -8.42 -17.97 14.10
CA MET A 1 -8.58 -17.09 15.28
C MET A 1 -7.25 -16.53 15.84
N ASN A 2 -6.12 -17.25 15.70
CA ASN A 2 -4.81 -16.79 16.24
C ASN A 2 -4.21 -15.56 15.55
N SER A 3 -4.53 -15.30 14.27
CA SER A 3 -3.99 -14.16 13.53
C SER A 3 -4.47 -12.80 14.08
N ILE A 4 -5.76 -12.67 14.38
CA ILE A 4 -6.36 -11.42 14.88
C ILE A 4 -5.79 -11.04 16.25
N LYS A 5 -5.71 -12.00 17.18
CA LYS A 5 -5.11 -11.78 18.50
C LYS A 5 -3.64 -11.38 18.39
N LYS A 6 -2.89 -12.00 17.46
CA LYS A 6 -1.48 -11.68 17.20
C LYS A 6 -1.29 -10.26 16.66
N VAL A 7 -2.18 -9.80 15.78
CA VAL A 7 -2.17 -8.42 15.27
C VAL A 7 -2.46 -7.45 16.41
N TRP A 8 -3.52 -7.68 17.18
CA TRP A 8 -3.90 -6.81 18.30
C TRP A 8 -2.77 -6.70 19.34
N SER A 9 -2.16 -7.82 19.73
CA SER A 9 -1.03 -7.82 20.67
C SER A 9 0.28 -7.29 20.08
N GLY A 10 0.38 -7.22 18.74
CA GLY A 10 1.58 -6.76 18.03
C GLY A 10 1.64 -5.24 17.81
N ILE A 11 0.53 -4.52 18.02
CA ILE A 11 0.48 -3.06 17.85
C ILE A 11 1.23 -2.41 19.02
N LYS A 12 2.45 -1.94 18.73
CA LYS A 12 3.27 -1.21 19.71
C LYS A 12 2.71 0.20 19.91
N THR A 13 2.15 0.47 21.08
CA THR A 13 1.69 1.81 21.47
C THR A 13 2.80 2.59 22.15
N ASN A 14 3.72 3.13 21.36
CA ASN A 14 4.70 4.10 21.87
C ASN A 14 3.99 5.45 22.07
N PRO A 15 4.07 6.09 23.25
CA PRO A 15 3.41 7.37 23.51
C PRO A 15 3.81 8.48 22.52
N LYS A 16 5.03 8.47 21.97
CA LYS A 16 5.44 9.42 20.92
C LYS A 16 4.65 9.20 19.63
N THR A 17 4.60 7.96 19.14
CA THR A 17 3.90 7.58 17.91
C THR A 17 2.39 7.85 17.98
N VAL A 18 1.78 7.61 19.15
CA VAL A 18 0.36 7.92 19.38
C VAL A 18 0.10 9.43 19.26
N ARG A 19 1.01 10.27 19.81
CA ARG A 19 0.88 11.74 19.72
C ARG A 19 1.09 12.25 18.30
N GLU A 20 2.08 11.72 17.58
CA GLU A 20 2.33 12.03 16.17
C GLU A 20 1.09 11.70 15.33
N PHE A 21 0.49 10.52 15.53
CA PHE A 21 -0.76 10.15 14.89
C PHE A 21 -1.89 11.14 15.20
N GLY A 22 -2.05 11.54 16.46
CA GLY A 22 -3.06 12.52 16.86
C GLY A 22 -2.88 13.89 16.18
N PHE A 23 -1.63 14.36 16.04
CA PHE A 23 -1.33 15.60 15.30
C PHE A 23 -1.60 15.45 13.80
N ILE A 24 -1.24 14.32 13.19
CA ILE A 24 -1.54 14.04 11.79
C ILE A 24 -3.05 13.99 11.57
N LEU A 25 -3.80 13.30 12.44
CA LEU A 25 -5.25 13.20 12.36
C LEU A 25 -5.91 14.57 12.47
N ALA A 26 -5.55 15.37 13.48
CA ALA A 26 -6.08 16.72 13.65
C ALA A 26 -5.71 17.64 12.46
N GLY A 27 -4.46 17.56 11.99
CA GLY A 27 -3.96 18.31 10.85
C GLY A 27 -4.73 17.99 9.57
N VAL A 28 -4.93 16.71 9.25
CA VAL A 28 -5.70 16.29 8.07
C VAL A 28 -7.17 16.73 8.18
N LEU A 29 -7.80 16.56 9.34
CA LEU A 29 -9.20 16.95 9.56
C LEU A 29 -9.42 18.47 9.48
N CYS A 30 -8.41 19.28 9.79
CA CYS A 30 -8.51 20.74 9.70
C CYS A 30 -8.06 21.28 8.33
N PHE A 31 -6.97 20.75 7.77
CA PHE A 31 -6.33 21.28 6.56
C PHE A 31 -7.10 20.91 5.29
N LEU A 32 -7.56 19.66 5.18
CA LEU A 32 -8.27 19.17 4.00
C LEU A 32 -9.57 19.97 3.70
N PRO A 33 -10.46 20.25 4.67
CA PRO A 33 -11.64 21.07 4.41
C PRO A 33 -11.31 22.54 4.18
N LEU A 34 -10.24 23.07 4.80
CA LEU A 34 -9.78 24.44 4.56
C LEU A 34 -9.35 24.62 3.11
N VAL A 35 -8.52 23.69 2.61
CA VAL A 35 -8.04 23.69 1.22
C VAL A 35 -9.19 23.45 0.24
N ALA A 36 -10.11 22.53 0.54
CA ALA A 36 -11.28 22.29 -0.30
C ALA A 36 -12.20 23.51 -0.39
N ASN A 37 -12.41 24.23 0.72
CA ASN A 37 -13.18 25.47 0.74
C ASN A 37 -12.48 26.56 -0.08
N LEU A 38 -11.17 26.74 0.12
CA LEU A 38 -10.36 27.73 -0.61
C LEU A 38 -10.35 27.46 -2.12
N LEU A 39 -10.14 26.21 -2.53
CA LEU A 39 -10.20 25.80 -3.94
C LEU A 39 -11.61 25.97 -4.53
N GLY A 40 -12.66 25.64 -3.77
CA GLY A 40 -14.05 25.87 -4.19
C GLY A 40 -14.35 27.35 -4.40
N MET A 41 -13.84 28.22 -3.53
CA MET A 41 -13.98 29.67 -3.64
C MET A 41 -13.23 30.22 -4.87
N LEU A 42 -12.00 29.74 -5.12
CA LEU A 42 -11.15 30.19 -6.22
C LEU A 42 -11.62 29.71 -7.60
N PHE A 43 -12.01 28.44 -7.73
CA PHE A 43 -12.36 27.85 -9.04
C PHE A 43 -13.85 27.92 -9.38
N ALA A 44 -14.75 27.82 -8.40
CA ALA A 44 -16.18 27.64 -8.68
C ALA A 44 -17.04 28.87 -8.37
N LYS A 45 -16.50 29.94 -7.74
CA LYS A 45 -17.26 31.11 -7.22
C LYS A 45 -18.54 30.75 -6.43
N LYS A 46 -18.67 29.49 -6.01
CA LYS A 46 -19.67 28.99 -5.09
C LYS A 46 -18.91 28.54 -3.87
N SER A 47 -19.35 29.03 -2.71
CA SER A 47 -18.88 28.49 -1.45
C SER A 47 -19.29 27.02 -1.42
N PHE A 48 -18.33 26.12 -1.58
CA PHE A 48 -18.53 24.72 -1.27
C PHE A 48 -18.76 24.67 0.24
N HIS A 49 -20.02 24.54 0.65
CA HIS A 49 -20.41 24.47 2.05
C HIS A 49 -20.00 23.10 2.60
N TYR A 50 -18.69 22.88 2.70
CA TYR A 50 -18.11 21.77 3.43
C TYR A 50 -18.60 21.89 4.86
N TRP A 51 -19.30 20.87 5.32
CA TRP A 51 -19.98 20.84 6.61
C TRP A 51 -19.02 21.30 7.71
N MET A 52 -19.35 22.40 8.40
CA MET A 52 -18.50 23.06 9.40
C MET A 52 -18.09 22.15 10.58
N GLY A 53 -18.65 20.94 10.66
CA GLY A 53 -18.27 19.91 11.63
C GLY A 53 -16.89 19.30 11.43
N TRP A 54 -16.29 19.32 10.23
CA TRP A 54 -14.96 18.72 9.99
C TRP A 54 -13.82 19.46 10.70
N PRO A 55 -13.70 20.80 10.59
CA PRO A 55 -12.72 21.56 11.37
C PRO A 55 -12.94 21.42 12.87
N LEU A 56 -14.21 21.38 13.32
CA LEU A 56 -14.56 21.17 14.73
C LEU A 56 -14.05 19.82 15.24
N LEU A 57 -14.23 18.75 14.46
CA LEU A 57 -13.69 17.42 14.77
C LEU A 57 -12.16 17.42 14.82
N GLY A 58 -11.49 18.18 13.95
CA GLY A 58 -10.04 18.35 13.98
C GLY A 58 -9.56 19.01 15.28
N ILE A 59 -10.24 20.07 15.72
CA ILE A 59 -9.94 20.75 16.99
C ILE A 59 -10.21 19.82 18.18
N CYS A 60 -11.31 19.07 18.16
CA CYS A 60 -11.60 18.06 19.19
C CYS A 60 -10.53 16.95 19.21
N ALA A 61 -10.09 16.45 18.06
CA ALA A 61 -9.03 15.45 18.00
C ALA A 61 -7.71 16.00 18.56
N PHE A 62 -7.39 17.27 18.29
CA PHE A 62 -6.22 17.94 18.84
C PHE A 62 -6.29 18.06 20.36
N THR A 63 -7.42 18.53 20.92
CA THR A 63 -7.58 18.67 22.38
C THR A 63 -7.52 17.32 23.07
N VAL A 64 -8.19 16.30 22.54
CA VAL A 64 -8.12 14.94 23.09
C VAL A 64 -6.70 14.39 23.06
N ASN A 65 -5.91 14.69 22.02
CA ASN A 65 -4.50 14.29 21.95
C ASN A 65 -3.62 14.93 23.03
N LEU A 66 -3.89 16.19 23.40
CA LEU A 66 -3.13 16.87 24.46
C LEU A 66 -3.53 16.41 25.87
N PHE A 67 -4.84 16.31 26.13
CA PHE A 67 -5.33 16.10 27.50
C PHE A 67 -5.54 14.62 27.84
N LEU A 68 -5.91 13.77 26.89
CA LEU A 68 -6.26 12.36 27.11
C LEU A 68 -5.45 11.43 26.19
N PRO A 69 -4.14 11.22 26.47
CA PRO A 69 -3.29 10.33 25.68
C PRO A 69 -3.77 8.88 25.70
N SER A 70 -4.42 8.43 26.78
CA SER A 70 -4.96 7.07 26.89
C SER A 70 -6.11 6.81 25.92
N LEU A 71 -6.98 7.80 25.68
CA LEU A 71 -8.08 7.66 24.73
C LEU A 71 -7.54 7.66 23.29
N MET A 72 -6.56 8.52 22.99
CA MET A 72 -5.88 8.50 21.69
C MET A 72 -5.14 7.20 21.42
N ALA A 73 -4.59 6.54 22.45
CA ALA A 73 -3.94 5.25 22.27
C ALA A 73 -4.93 4.16 21.79
N ILE A 74 -6.15 4.16 22.32
CA ILE A 74 -7.21 3.23 21.89
C ILE A 74 -7.64 3.55 20.45
N ILE A 75 -7.86 4.84 20.14
CA ILE A 75 -8.22 5.27 18.78
C ILE A 75 -7.13 4.85 17.78
N TYR A 76 -5.86 5.06 18.13
CA TYR A 76 -4.71 4.63 17.34
C TYR A 76 -4.71 3.12 17.12
N GLN A 77 -4.89 2.31 18.17
CA GLN A 77 -4.93 0.85 18.04
C GLN A 77 -6.04 0.37 17.11
N VAL A 78 -7.24 0.93 17.26
CA VAL A 78 -8.39 0.60 16.39
C VAL A 78 -8.12 1.03 14.95
N ALA A 79 -7.58 2.24 14.74
CA ALA A 79 -7.22 2.73 13.42
C ALA A 79 -6.15 1.83 12.75
N MET A 80 -5.12 1.42 13.49
CA MET A 80 -4.09 0.50 13.01
C MET A 80 -4.67 -0.87 12.65
N PHE A 81 -5.61 -1.37 13.45
CA PHE A 81 -6.31 -2.62 13.16
C PHE A 81 -7.15 -2.54 11.88
N ILE A 82 -7.88 -1.44 11.69
CA ILE A 82 -8.64 -1.20 10.46
C ILE A 82 -7.69 -1.07 9.26
N SER A 83 -6.59 -0.33 9.42
CA SER A 83 -5.56 -0.18 8.38
C SER A 83 -4.97 -1.51 7.94
N TYR A 84 -4.79 -2.47 8.86
CA TYR A 84 -4.38 -3.83 8.51
C TYR A 84 -5.39 -4.53 7.58
N GLY A 85 -6.68 -4.43 7.89
CA GLY A 85 -7.75 -4.98 7.04
C GLY A 85 -7.83 -4.30 5.67
N ILE A 86 -7.69 -2.97 5.62
CA ILE A 86 -7.66 -2.21 4.37
C ILE A 86 -6.44 -2.62 3.53
N SER A 87 -5.26 -2.68 4.15
CA SER A 87 -4.01 -3.06 3.48
C SER A 87 -4.10 -4.44 2.85
N PHE A 88 -4.79 -5.39 3.49
CA PHE A 88 -5.05 -6.71 2.92
C PHE A 88 -5.80 -6.64 1.58
N VAL A 89 -6.80 -5.78 1.46
CA VAL A 89 -7.55 -5.57 0.21
C VAL A 89 -6.68 -4.82 -0.79
N VAL A 90 -6.06 -3.72 -0.37
CA VAL A 90 -5.23 -2.85 -1.22
C VAL A 90 -4.10 -3.63 -1.89
N MET A 91 -3.39 -4.49 -1.15
CA MET A 91 -2.30 -5.29 -1.73
C MET A 91 -2.77 -6.24 -2.84
N ARG A 92 -3.98 -6.80 -2.73
CA ARG A 92 -4.57 -7.65 -3.78
C ARG A 92 -5.01 -6.84 -4.99
N VAL A 93 -5.63 -5.70 -4.74
CA VAL A 93 -6.09 -4.80 -5.80
C VAL A 93 -4.90 -4.27 -6.58
N ILE A 94 -3.85 -3.77 -5.92
CA ILE A 94 -2.62 -3.30 -6.56
C ILE A 94 -1.97 -4.42 -7.39
N LEU A 95 -1.87 -5.63 -6.84
CA LEU A 95 -1.31 -6.76 -7.57
C LEU A 95 -2.15 -7.13 -8.80
N GLY A 96 -3.48 -7.12 -8.66
CA GLY A 96 -4.40 -7.35 -9.77
C GLY A 96 -4.24 -6.29 -10.85
N ILE A 97 -4.18 -5.01 -10.48
CA ILE A 97 -3.95 -3.90 -11.41
C ILE A 97 -2.61 -4.07 -12.13
N LEU A 98 -1.52 -4.36 -11.42
CA LEU A 98 -0.20 -4.60 -12.03
C LEU A 98 -0.24 -5.78 -13.00
N PHE A 99 -0.89 -6.88 -12.61
CA PHE A 99 -1.00 -8.05 -13.46
C PHE A 99 -1.77 -7.76 -14.75
N TYR A 100 -2.95 -7.15 -14.65
CA TYR A 100 -3.81 -6.93 -15.81
C TYR A 100 -3.42 -5.73 -16.66
N LEU A 101 -2.86 -4.66 -16.08
CA LEU A 101 -2.51 -3.45 -16.82
C LEU A 101 -1.04 -3.38 -17.23
N VAL A 102 -0.15 -4.13 -16.59
CA VAL A 102 1.29 -4.09 -16.91
C VAL A 102 1.75 -5.42 -17.44
N PHE A 103 1.67 -6.50 -16.66
CA PHE A 103 2.24 -7.79 -17.05
C PHE A 103 1.48 -8.46 -18.20
N SER A 104 0.15 -8.41 -18.18
CA SER A 104 -0.70 -8.98 -19.23
C SER A 104 -0.47 -8.31 -20.59
N PRO A 105 -0.56 -6.97 -20.75
CA PRO A 105 -0.27 -6.35 -22.04
C PRO A 105 1.19 -6.51 -22.45
N LEU A 106 2.14 -6.52 -21.50
CA LEU A 106 3.53 -6.83 -21.81
C LEU A 106 3.66 -8.22 -22.43
N SER A 107 2.99 -9.24 -21.87
CA SER A 107 3.00 -10.59 -22.43
C SER A 107 2.39 -10.66 -23.83
N ILE A 108 1.30 -9.92 -24.08
CA ILE A 108 0.65 -9.83 -25.40
C ILE A 108 1.60 -9.17 -26.40
N ILE A 109 2.24 -8.06 -26.04
CA ILE A 109 3.21 -7.36 -26.88
C ILE A 109 4.38 -8.29 -27.23
N MET A 110 4.92 -9.04 -26.26
CA MET A 110 6.02 -9.97 -26.50
C MET A 110 5.59 -11.12 -27.42
N ARG A 111 4.37 -11.62 -27.27
CA ARG A 111 3.79 -12.65 -28.15
C ARG A 111 3.60 -12.13 -29.57
N LEU A 112 3.11 -10.90 -29.74
CA LEU A 112 2.98 -10.23 -31.04
C LEU A 112 4.34 -9.92 -31.67
N ALA A 113 5.34 -9.58 -30.87
CA ALA A 113 6.73 -9.38 -31.31
C ALA A 113 7.44 -10.70 -31.67
N GLY A 114 6.75 -11.85 -31.60
CA GLY A 114 7.28 -13.16 -31.97
C GLY A 114 8.31 -13.73 -30.99
N LYS A 115 8.51 -13.10 -29.82
CA LYS A 115 9.45 -13.56 -28.80
C LYS A 115 8.82 -14.68 -27.99
N ASP A 116 9.27 -15.90 -28.24
CA ASP A 116 9.00 -17.04 -27.37
C ASP A 116 10.05 -17.08 -26.26
N LEU A 117 9.71 -16.57 -25.07
CA LEU A 117 10.64 -16.52 -23.95
C LEU A 117 10.79 -17.85 -23.22
N LEU A 118 9.81 -18.75 -23.36
CA LEU A 118 9.73 -19.98 -22.58
C LEU A 118 9.88 -21.22 -23.44
N ASP A 119 10.25 -21.07 -24.72
CA ASP A 119 10.23 -22.14 -25.74
C ASP A 119 8.94 -22.95 -25.68
N GLN A 120 7.80 -22.26 -25.59
CA GLN A 120 6.48 -22.89 -25.48
C GLN A 120 6.03 -23.52 -26.78
N LYS A 121 6.60 -23.11 -27.92
CA LYS A 121 6.31 -23.72 -29.21
C LYS A 121 6.88 -25.14 -29.26
N ILE A 122 5.96 -26.10 -29.36
CA ILE A 122 6.27 -27.50 -29.61
C ILE A 122 6.75 -27.61 -31.07
N ASP A 123 8.01 -27.97 -31.26
CA ASP A 123 8.60 -28.31 -32.56
C ASP A 123 8.46 -29.82 -32.82
N PRO A 124 7.57 -30.27 -33.73
CA PRO A 124 7.36 -31.68 -34.02
C PRO A 124 8.56 -32.34 -34.71
N LEU A 125 9.54 -31.57 -35.21
CA LEU A 125 10.77 -32.09 -35.81
C LEU A 125 11.95 -32.12 -34.83
N ALA A 126 11.78 -31.58 -33.62
CA ALA A 126 12.83 -31.59 -32.61
C ALA A 126 13.07 -33.01 -32.08
N SER A 127 14.31 -33.48 -32.18
CA SER A 127 14.73 -34.79 -31.65
C SER A 127 14.68 -34.87 -30.12
N SER A 128 14.76 -33.74 -29.44
CA SER A 128 14.74 -33.65 -27.97
C SER A 128 14.55 -32.20 -27.51
N TYR A 129 13.67 -31.98 -26.52
CA TYR A 129 13.47 -30.68 -25.86
C TYR A 129 14.47 -30.41 -24.72
N TRP A 130 15.37 -31.36 -24.45
CA TRP A 130 16.36 -31.21 -23.38
C TRP A 130 17.38 -30.12 -23.72
N LYS A 131 17.35 -29.01 -22.99
CA LYS A 131 18.41 -28.00 -23.05
C LYS A 131 19.69 -28.57 -22.43
N LYS A 132 20.78 -28.60 -23.20
CA LYS A 132 22.09 -29.00 -22.68
C LYS A 132 22.49 -28.04 -21.56
N LYS A 133 22.76 -28.60 -20.38
CA LYS A 133 23.28 -27.83 -19.26
C LYS A 133 24.62 -27.21 -19.67
N PRO A 134 24.85 -25.91 -19.41
CA PRO A 134 26.16 -25.33 -19.65
C PRO A 134 27.23 -26.10 -18.86
N PRO A 135 28.49 -26.11 -19.34
CA PRO A 135 29.58 -26.78 -18.65
C PRO A 135 29.65 -26.34 -17.19
N LYS A 136 29.91 -27.28 -16.28
CA LYS A 136 30.04 -26.98 -14.85
C LYS A 136 31.05 -25.84 -14.69
N PRO A 137 30.68 -24.74 -14.01
CA PRO A 137 31.65 -23.70 -13.71
C PRO A 137 32.80 -24.27 -12.87
N LEU A 138 33.98 -23.69 -13.01
CA LEU A 138 35.17 -24.09 -12.25
C LEU A 138 34.88 -23.95 -10.75
N ARG A 139 35.49 -24.82 -9.93
CA ARG A 139 35.28 -24.85 -8.47
C ARG A 139 35.46 -23.46 -7.83
N GLU A 140 36.44 -22.70 -8.32
CA GLU A 140 36.77 -21.34 -7.90
C GLU A 140 35.64 -20.30 -8.13
N GLN A 141 34.75 -20.53 -9.10
CA GLN A 141 33.61 -19.63 -9.35
C GLN A 141 32.46 -19.86 -8.36
N TYR A 142 32.38 -21.03 -7.74
CA TYR A 142 31.42 -21.29 -6.67
C TYR A 142 31.79 -20.59 -5.36
N GLU A 143 33.07 -20.27 -5.17
CA GLU A 143 33.58 -19.61 -3.96
C GLU A 143 33.37 -18.09 -3.94
N ARG A 144 33.02 -17.48 -5.09
CA ARG A 144 32.83 -16.02 -5.22
C ARG A 144 31.36 -15.57 -5.22
N LEU A 145 30.45 -16.41 -4.73
CA LEU A 145 29.00 -16.13 -4.76
C LEU A 145 28.49 -15.32 -3.56
N PHE A 146 29.38 -14.77 -2.72
CA PHE A 146 29.08 -13.83 -1.65
C PHE A 146 30.06 -12.65 -1.67
#